data_AF-A0A970TTE9-F1
#
_entry.id   AF-A0A970TTE9-F1
#
_cell.length_a   1.000
_cell.length_b   1.000
_cell.length_c   1.000
_cell.angle_alpha   90.00
_cell.angle_beta   90.00
_cell.angle_gamma   90.00
#
_symmetry.space_group_name_H-M   'P 1'
#
loop_
_entity.id
_entity.type
_entity.pdbx_description
1 polymer ?
#
loop_
_entity_poly.entity_id
_entity_poly.type
_entity_poly.pdbx_seq_one_letter_code
_entity_poly.pdbx_strand_id
1 'polypeptide(L)'
;IVSVVYFAFIAVWGLNYHRVSIAAITNLEVREVSVEELEALCGYLIQRANGLRVLAEEDQNGVMVSPGGTQGILDRAYKGYRAVSEIYPELGGSYGRPKGVMLSKVLSYQGIGGIYFPFTGEANVNISGPHFMIPFTASHEMAHQRGFAREDEANYIGYLACIMHPDPDFRYSGTMAALQYSMNALARQDRERYNSLREQYSGGVERDFRAWSEHIRKYEGIVKETTDRINDAYLQANAQSDGVQSYGRMVDLLMAHYRDVTKVSKSVQ
;
A
#
# COMPACT_ATOMS: atom_id res chain seq x y z
N ILE A 1 -27.35 18.21 -15.12
CA ILE A 1 -27.03 16.96 -14.37
C ILE A 1 -25.52 16.85 -14.13
N VAL A 2 -24.68 16.78 -15.17
CA VAL A 2 -23.21 16.66 -15.01
C VAL A 2 -22.62 17.73 -14.08
N SER A 3 -22.94 19.01 -14.27
CA SER A 3 -22.43 20.10 -13.41
C SER A 3 -22.88 19.98 -11.95
N VAL A 4 -24.07 19.41 -11.69
CA VAL A 4 -24.58 19.18 -10.33
C VAL A 4 -23.81 18.04 -9.67
N VAL A 5 -23.56 16.95 -10.40
CA VAL A 5 -22.76 15.82 -9.91
C VAL A 5 -21.31 16.25 -9.65
N TYR A 6 -20.72 17.03 -10.56
CA TYR A 6 -19.38 17.56 -10.40
C TYR A 6 -19.28 18.51 -9.20
N PHE A 7 -20.22 19.44 -9.06
CA PHE A 7 -20.27 20.33 -7.90
C PHE A 7 -20.42 19.54 -6.60
N ALA A 8 -21.32 18.55 -6.58
CA ALA A 8 -21.51 17.68 -5.42
C ALA A 8 -20.21 16.93 -5.08
N PHE A 9 -19.51 16.36 -6.06
CA PHE A 9 -18.21 15.72 -5.85
C PHE A 9 -17.19 16.67 -5.23
N ILE A 10 -17.02 17.88 -5.79
CA ILE A 10 -16.09 18.87 -5.25
C ILE A 10 -16.46 19.23 -3.80
N ALA A 11 -17.74 19.48 -3.54
CA ALA A 11 -18.24 19.87 -2.22
C ALA A 11 -18.06 18.77 -1.16
N VAL A 12 -18.31 17.49 -1.51
CA VAL A 12 -18.24 16.39 -0.53
C VAL A 12 -16.83 15.81 -0.37
N TRP A 13 -16.00 15.86 -1.41
CA TRP A 13 -14.69 15.21 -1.36
C TRP A 13 -13.59 15.87 -2.19
N GLY A 14 -13.89 16.46 -3.35
CA GLY A 14 -12.85 16.96 -4.28
C GLY A 14 -11.93 18.04 -3.68
N LEU A 15 -12.38 18.80 -2.68
CA LEU A 15 -11.50 19.74 -1.97
C LEU A 15 -10.32 19.05 -1.24
N ASN A 16 -10.40 17.73 -0.99
CA ASN A 16 -9.33 16.95 -0.36
C ASN A 16 -8.04 16.89 -1.21
N TYR A 17 -8.08 17.19 -2.52
CA TYR A 17 -6.86 17.34 -3.33
C TYR A 17 -5.96 18.51 -2.89
N HIS A 18 -6.50 19.44 -2.10
CA HIS A 18 -5.77 20.59 -1.54
C HIS A 18 -5.43 20.41 -0.05
N ARG A 19 -5.62 19.22 0.52
CA ARG A 19 -5.25 18.91 1.90
C ARG A 19 -3.72 19.07 2.11
N VAL A 20 -3.34 19.36 3.36
CA VAL A 20 -1.94 19.30 3.82
C VAL A 20 -1.36 17.90 3.55
N SER A 21 -0.18 17.83 2.94
CA SER A 21 0.43 16.57 2.56
C SER A 21 0.77 15.69 3.76
N ILE A 22 0.82 14.38 3.55
CA ILE A 22 1.21 13.46 4.62
C ILE A 22 2.67 13.68 5.06
N ALA A 23 3.55 14.07 4.13
CA ALA A 23 4.93 14.45 4.45
C ALA A 23 4.98 15.61 5.46
N ALA A 24 4.14 16.63 5.28
CA ALA A 24 4.08 17.76 6.20
C ALA A 24 3.49 17.38 7.56
N ILE A 25 2.43 16.57 7.58
CA ILE A 25 1.81 16.06 8.82
C ILE A 25 2.80 15.24 9.64
N THR A 26 3.59 14.40 8.96
CA THR A 26 4.57 13.50 9.59
C THR A 26 5.95 14.14 9.80
N ASN A 27 6.11 15.41 9.39
CA ASN A 27 7.40 16.12 9.38
C ASN A 27 8.53 15.34 8.70
N LEU A 28 8.19 14.58 7.65
CA LEU A 28 9.15 13.78 6.88
C LEU A 28 9.83 14.64 5.82
N GLU A 29 11.16 14.68 5.89
CA GLU A 29 11.99 15.34 4.89
C GLU A 29 12.18 14.41 3.67
N VAL A 30 11.45 14.71 2.60
CA VAL A 30 11.61 14.04 1.31
C VAL A 30 12.72 14.73 0.52
N ARG A 31 13.73 13.95 0.11
CA ARG A 31 14.90 14.41 -0.67
C ARG A 31 15.35 13.32 -1.64
N GLU A 32 16.28 13.65 -2.53
CA GLU A 32 16.94 12.68 -3.42
C GLU A 32 17.37 11.41 -2.70
N VAL A 33 17.16 10.30 -3.39
CA VAL A 33 17.44 8.96 -2.89
C VAL A 33 18.46 8.29 -3.82
N SER A 34 19.63 7.97 -3.28
CA SER A 34 20.62 7.20 -4.04
C SER A 34 20.17 5.74 -4.22
N VAL A 35 20.74 5.02 -5.18
CA VAL A 35 20.43 3.60 -5.40
C VAL A 35 20.83 2.76 -4.19
N GLU A 36 21.91 3.11 -3.50
CA GLU A 36 22.38 2.47 -2.26
C GLU A 36 21.37 2.66 -1.12
N GLU A 37 20.78 3.86 -1.00
CA GLU A 37 19.74 4.11 -0.01
C GLU A 37 18.48 3.29 -0.32
N LEU A 38 18.09 3.17 -1.59
CA LEU A 38 16.96 2.35 -2.03
C LEU A 38 17.21 0.85 -1.78
N GLU A 39 18.41 0.37 -2.07
CA GLU A 39 18.83 -1.01 -1.77
C GLU A 39 18.75 -1.29 -0.26
N ALA A 40 19.19 -0.36 0.57
CA ALA A 40 19.12 -0.49 2.03
C ALA A 40 17.67 -0.55 2.54
N LEU A 41 16.77 0.29 2.01
CA LEU A 41 15.33 0.19 2.30
C LEU A 41 14.77 -1.18 1.90
N CYS A 42 15.11 -1.66 0.71
CA CYS A 42 14.66 -2.97 0.23
C CYS A 42 15.14 -4.09 1.16
N GLY A 43 16.44 -4.13 1.51
CA GLY A 43 17.00 -5.09 2.45
C GLY A 43 16.30 -5.06 3.82
N TYR A 44 16.02 -3.87 4.35
CA TYR A 44 15.28 -3.70 5.60
C TYR A 44 13.84 -4.26 5.51
N LEU A 45 13.12 -3.96 4.42
CA LEU A 45 11.77 -4.47 4.19
C LEU A 45 11.75 -5.99 4.01
N ILE A 46 12.77 -6.59 3.37
CA ILE A 46 12.91 -8.04 3.23
C ILE A 46 13.07 -8.70 4.59
N GLN A 47 13.95 -8.18 5.44
CA GLN A 47 14.15 -8.73 6.79
C GLN A 47 12.86 -8.66 7.61
N ARG A 48 12.14 -7.54 7.55
CA ARG A 48 10.84 -7.39 8.22
C ARG A 48 9.78 -8.33 7.65
N ALA A 49 9.67 -8.44 6.33
CA ALA A 49 8.73 -9.34 5.67
C ALA A 49 9.00 -10.79 6.08
N ASN A 50 10.26 -11.24 5.99
CA ASN A 50 10.66 -12.57 6.40
C ASN A 50 10.34 -12.85 7.88
N GLY A 51 10.66 -11.91 8.78
CA GLY A 51 10.38 -12.07 10.22
C GLY A 51 8.89 -12.12 10.53
N LEU A 52 8.08 -11.25 9.91
CA LEU A 52 6.64 -11.23 10.09
C LEU A 52 5.96 -12.46 9.47
N ARG A 53 6.50 -12.99 8.37
CA ARG A 53 5.95 -14.18 7.70
C ARG A 53 6.00 -15.43 8.57
N VAL A 54 6.96 -15.51 9.50
CA VAL A 54 7.06 -16.60 10.50
C VAL A 54 5.85 -16.60 11.46
N LEU A 55 5.24 -15.44 11.70
CA LEU A 55 4.10 -15.29 12.61
C LEU A 55 2.75 -15.54 11.92
N ALA A 56 2.75 -15.74 10.60
CA ALA A 56 1.53 -15.82 9.82
C ALA A 56 1.08 -17.27 9.61
N GLU A 57 -0.22 -17.50 9.66
CA GLU A 57 -0.84 -18.75 9.24
C GLU A 57 -0.73 -18.93 7.73
N GLU A 58 -0.74 -20.18 7.25
CA GLU A 58 -0.68 -20.49 5.84
C GLU A 58 -1.70 -21.56 5.43
N ASP A 59 -2.13 -21.49 4.16
CA ASP A 59 -2.99 -22.51 3.56
C ASP A 59 -2.18 -23.76 3.14
N GLN A 60 -2.85 -24.72 2.54
CA GLN A 60 -2.25 -25.96 2.02
C GLN A 60 -1.18 -25.75 0.94
N ASN A 61 -1.15 -24.59 0.29
CA ASN A 61 -0.14 -24.22 -0.71
C ASN A 61 1.02 -23.41 -0.07
N GLY A 62 0.97 -23.20 1.25
CA GLY A 62 1.93 -22.39 1.98
C GLY A 62 1.79 -20.89 1.71
N VAL A 63 0.62 -20.42 1.24
CA VAL A 63 0.32 -19.00 1.05
C VAL A 63 -0.29 -18.45 2.32
N MET A 64 0.12 -17.24 2.72
CA MET A 64 -0.34 -16.60 3.94
C MET A 64 -1.87 -16.41 3.95
N VAL A 65 -2.48 -16.77 5.08
CA VAL A 65 -3.91 -16.51 5.37
C VAL A 65 -4.07 -15.68 6.63
N SER A 66 -5.06 -14.79 6.63
CA SER A 66 -5.40 -13.96 7.79
C SER A 66 -6.43 -14.65 8.69
N PRO A 67 -6.30 -14.55 10.03
CA PRO A 67 -7.31 -15.03 10.96
C PRO A 67 -8.70 -14.44 10.70
N GLY A 68 -9.70 -15.31 10.62
CA GLY A 68 -11.08 -14.94 10.28
C GLY A 68 -11.32 -14.65 8.80
N GLY A 69 -10.33 -14.93 7.94
CA GLY A 69 -10.40 -14.70 6.50
C GLY A 69 -10.67 -13.23 6.14
N THR A 70 -11.18 -13.00 4.94
CA THR A 70 -11.52 -11.66 4.44
C THR A 70 -12.40 -10.86 5.41
N GLN A 71 -13.45 -11.46 5.97
CA GLN A 71 -14.34 -10.73 6.87
C GLN A 71 -13.60 -10.30 8.16
N GLY A 72 -12.77 -11.20 8.72
CA GLY A 72 -11.90 -10.89 9.86
C GLY A 72 -10.88 -9.80 9.58
N ILE A 73 -10.39 -9.68 8.34
CA ILE A 73 -9.55 -8.55 7.90
C ILE A 73 -10.37 -7.25 7.95
N LEU A 74 -11.51 -7.21 7.25
CA LEU A 74 -12.33 -6.00 7.14
C LEU A 74 -12.84 -5.50 8.51
N ASP A 75 -13.16 -6.41 9.42
CA ASP A 75 -13.62 -6.08 10.77
C ASP A 75 -12.52 -5.53 11.69
N ARG A 76 -11.24 -5.83 11.40
CA ARG A 76 -10.10 -5.42 12.24
C ARG A 76 -9.32 -4.24 11.67
N ALA A 77 -9.46 -3.92 10.37
CA ALA A 77 -8.64 -2.90 9.69
C ALA A 77 -8.59 -1.53 10.39
N TYR A 78 -9.70 -1.11 11.01
CA TYR A 78 -9.75 0.16 11.74
C TYR A 78 -8.74 0.28 12.90
N LYS A 79 -8.28 -0.84 13.46
CA LYS A 79 -7.33 -0.83 14.59
C LYS A 79 -5.99 -0.22 14.19
N GLY A 80 -5.56 -0.39 12.94
CA GLY A 80 -4.32 0.23 12.43
C GLY A 80 -4.43 1.74 12.43
N TYR A 81 -5.58 2.26 12.02
CA TYR A 81 -5.86 3.70 12.09
C TYR A 81 -6.03 4.23 13.51
N ARG A 82 -6.59 3.42 14.42
CA ARG A 82 -6.61 3.77 15.84
C ARG A 82 -5.18 3.97 16.35
N ALA A 83 -4.30 2.99 16.11
CA ALA A 83 -2.90 3.03 16.56
C ALA A 83 -2.12 4.20 15.93
N VAL A 84 -2.22 4.40 14.60
CA VAL A 84 -1.49 5.49 13.94
C VAL A 84 -2.01 6.88 14.37
N SER A 85 -3.30 7.01 14.70
CA SER A 85 -3.89 8.28 15.12
C SER A 85 -3.45 8.73 16.52
N GLU A 86 -2.88 7.84 17.32
CA GLU A 86 -2.25 8.20 18.60
C GLU A 86 -0.99 9.04 18.39
N ILE A 87 -0.34 8.90 17.22
CA ILE A 87 0.87 9.64 16.83
C ILE A 87 0.52 10.80 15.89
N TYR A 88 -0.37 10.55 14.93
CA TYR A 88 -0.81 11.53 13.91
C TYR A 88 -2.32 11.73 13.98
N PRO A 89 -2.82 12.65 14.84
CA PRO A 89 -4.26 12.84 15.07
C PRO A 89 -5.07 13.15 13.79
N GLU A 90 -4.44 13.68 12.75
CA GLU A 90 -5.02 13.94 11.42
C GLU A 90 -5.47 12.66 10.70
N LEU A 91 -4.95 11.49 11.10
CA LEU A 91 -5.36 10.17 10.62
C LEU A 91 -6.47 9.54 11.49
N GLY A 92 -6.90 10.25 12.54
CA GLY A 92 -8.01 9.85 13.41
C GLY A 92 -9.38 10.09 12.80
N GLY A 93 -10.42 9.92 13.61
CA GLY A 93 -11.82 10.15 13.22
C GLY A 93 -12.70 8.90 13.26
N SER A 94 -14.01 9.10 13.08
CA SER A 94 -15.02 8.03 13.12
C SER A 94 -15.51 7.73 11.70
N TYR A 95 -15.19 6.54 11.20
CA TYR A 95 -15.49 6.11 9.83
C TYR A 95 -16.12 4.73 9.83
N GLY A 96 -16.91 4.44 8.78
CA GLY A 96 -17.43 3.10 8.55
C GLY A 96 -16.32 2.10 8.23
N ARG A 97 -16.55 0.82 8.56
CA ARG A 97 -15.63 -0.27 8.20
C ARG A 97 -15.50 -0.41 6.68
N PRO A 98 -14.34 -0.83 6.17
CA PRO A 98 -14.20 -1.17 4.76
C PRO A 98 -15.10 -2.37 4.41
N LYS A 99 -15.63 -2.38 3.19
CA LYS A 99 -16.57 -3.40 2.71
C LYS A 99 -15.98 -4.19 1.55
N GLY A 100 -16.15 -5.51 1.56
CA GLY A 100 -15.75 -6.34 0.43
C GLY A 100 -16.72 -6.17 -0.73
N VAL A 101 -16.19 -5.98 -1.95
CA VAL A 101 -17.01 -5.86 -3.15
C VAL A 101 -17.47 -7.24 -3.61
N MET A 102 -18.78 -7.48 -3.70
CA MET A 102 -19.30 -8.78 -4.15
C MET A 102 -18.80 -9.15 -5.56
N LEU A 103 -18.66 -8.16 -6.45
CA LEU A 103 -18.14 -8.32 -7.81
C LEU A 103 -16.62 -8.07 -7.91
N SER A 104 -15.85 -8.43 -6.87
CA SER A 104 -14.39 -8.21 -6.80
C SER A 104 -13.60 -8.73 -8.00
N LYS A 105 -14.06 -9.82 -8.64
CA LYS A 105 -13.41 -10.33 -9.87
C LYS A 105 -13.47 -9.33 -11.04
N VAL A 106 -14.54 -8.53 -11.13
CA VAL A 106 -14.68 -7.47 -12.14
C VAL A 106 -13.64 -6.38 -11.89
N LEU A 107 -13.46 -5.99 -10.62
CA LEU A 107 -12.42 -5.05 -10.23
C LEU A 107 -11.03 -5.58 -10.59
N SER A 108 -10.75 -6.87 -10.35
CA SER A 108 -9.46 -7.47 -10.76
C SER A 108 -9.24 -7.46 -12.27
N TYR A 109 -10.26 -7.69 -13.10
CA TYR A 109 -10.15 -7.53 -14.56
C TYR A 109 -9.85 -6.10 -15.00
N GLN A 110 -10.20 -5.12 -14.17
CA GLN A 110 -9.87 -3.70 -14.36
C GLN A 110 -8.57 -3.29 -13.66
N GLY A 111 -7.88 -4.24 -13.01
CA GLY A 111 -6.69 -3.99 -12.19
C GLY A 111 -6.94 -3.09 -10.98
N ILE A 112 -8.18 -3.01 -10.50
CA ILE A 112 -8.58 -2.17 -9.37
C ILE A 112 -8.50 -2.98 -8.07
N GLY A 113 -7.66 -2.53 -7.13
CA GLY A 113 -7.54 -3.10 -5.79
C GLY A 113 -8.67 -2.67 -4.85
N GLY A 114 -9.16 -1.45 -4.98
CA GLY A 114 -10.25 -0.93 -4.17
C GLY A 114 -10.83 0.34 -4.77
N ILE A 115 -11.95 0.78 -4.21
CA ILE A 115 -12.63 2.02 -4.60
C ILE A 115 -13.21 2.68 -3.35
N TYR A 116 -12.74 3.87 -3.05
CA TYR A 116 -13.43 4.77 -2.15
C TYR A 116 -14.56 5.49 -2.90
N PHE A 117 -15.80 5.38 -2.40
CA PHE A 117 -16.95 6.03 -3.01
C PHE A 117 -17.28 7.35 -2.29
N PRO A 118 -16.98 8.53 -2.89
CA PRO A 118 -17.03 9.82 -2.19
C PRO A 118 -18.42 10.25 -1.75
N PHE A 119 -19.48 9.80 -2.44
CA PHE A 119 -20.85 10.20 -2.11
C PHE A 119 -21.45 9.44 -0.92
N THR A 120 -20.95 8.24 -0.62
CA THR A 120 -21.40 7.45 0.56
C THR A 120 -20.33 7.40 1.66
N GLY A 121 -19.09 7.78 1.38
CA GLY A 121 -17.98 7.72 2.33
C GLY A 121 -17.46 6.29 2.57
N GLU A 122 -17.74 5.36 1.66
CA GLU A 122 -17.44 3.94 1.85
C GLU A 122 -16.12 3.55 1.19
N ALA A 123 -15.22 2.94 1.97
CA ALA A 123 -14.07 2.20 1.45
C ALA A 123 -14.53 0.82 0.95
N ASN A 124 -14.35 0.53 -0.33
CA ASN A 124 -14.70 -0.74 -0.93
C ASN A 124 -13.45 -1.48 -1.39
N VAL A 125 -13.31 -2.75 -1.00
CA VAL A 125 -12.08 -3.52 -1.18
C VAL A 125 -12.33 -4.68 -2.14
N ASN A 126 -11.40 -4.87 -3.09
CA ASN A 126 -11.33 -6.07 -3.89
C ASN A 126 -10.83 -7.23 -3.02
N ILE A 127 -11.70 -8.21 -2.79
CA ILE A 127 -11.45 -9.35 -1.91
C ILE A 127 -11.13 -10.64 -2.68
N SER A 128 -10.85 -10.54 -3.99
CA SER A 128 -10.54 -11.71 -4.81
C SER A 128 -9.06 -12.07 -4.85
N GLY A 129 -8.19 -11.17 -4.38
CA GLY A 129 -6.76 -11.39 -4.23
C GLY A 129 -6.39 -12.30 -3.06
N PRO A 130 -5.11 -12.70 -2.95
CA PRO A 130 -4.62 -13.46 -1.80
C PRO A 130 -4.73 -12.63 -0.51
N HIS A 131 -4.98 -13.31 0.62
CA HIS A 131 -5.25 -12.65 1.91
C HIS A 131 -4.15 -11.68 2.34
N PHE A 132 -2.88 -11.94 2.02
CA PHE A 132 -1.78 -11.07 2.45
C PHE A 132 -1.79 -9.67 1.82
N MET A 133 -2.54 -9.42 0.73
CA MET A 133 -2.64 -8.07 0.12
C MET A 133 -3.88 -7.29 0.57
N ILE A 134 -4.94 -7.99 1.00
CA ILE A 134 -6.22 -7.36 1.38
C ILE A 134 -6.08 -6.36 2.55
N PRO A 135 -5.31 -6.61 3.62
CA PRO A 135 -5.16 -5.65 4.71
C PRO A 135 -4.56 -4.30 4.28
N PHE A 136 -3.53 -4.32 3.41
CA PHE A 136 -2.95 -3.12 2.84
C PHE A 136 -3.96 -2.37 1.99
N THR A 137 -4.65 -3.06 1.08
CA THR A 137 -5.70 -2.45 0.23
C THR A 137 -6.82 -1.85 1.08
N ALA A 138 -7.31 -2.55 2.10
CA ALA A 138 -8.31 -2.01 3.02
C ALA A 138 -7.81 -0.74 3.72
N SER A 139 -6.55 -0.76 4.19
CA SER A 139 -5.94 0.39 4.85
C SER A 139 -5.74 1.58 3.90
N HIS A 140 -5.41 1.32 2.63
CA HIS A 140 -5.32 2.33 1.58
C HIS A 140 -6.68 3.00 1.33
N GLU A 141 -7.75 2.23 1.10
CA GLU A 141 -9.08 2.81 0.85
C GLU A 141 -9.61 3.59 2.07
N MET A 142 -9.24 3.15 3.27
CA MET A 142 -9.52 3.88 4.51
C MET A 142 -8.73 5.20 4.63
N ALA A 143 -7.63 5.38 3.88
CA ALA A 143 -6.92 6.67 3.80
C ALA A 143 -7.76 7.68 3.00
N HIS A 144 -8.38 7.24 1.91
CA HIS A 144 -9.31 8.07 1.14
C HIS A 144 -10.55 8.45 1.95
N GLN A 145 -11.06 7.57 2.83
CA GLN A 145 -12.12 7.91 3.78
C GLN A 145 -11.72 9.09 4.69
N ARG A 146 -10.43 9.22 5.02
CA ARG A 146 -9.87 10.32 5.82
C ARG A 146 -9.53 11.56 5.01
N GLY A 147 -9.87 11.56 3.72
CA GLY A 147 -9.68 12.70 2.84
C GLY A 147 -8.25 12.85 2.32
N PHE A 148 -7.47 11.77 2.25
CA PHE A 148 -6.20 11.78 1.50
C PHE A 148 -6.49 11.36 0.07
N ALA A 149 -6.53 12.33 -0.84
CA ALA A 149 -7.00 12.13 -2.21
C ALA A 149 -5.94 11.59 -3.18
N ARG A 150 -4.65 11.79 -2.87
CA ARG A 150 -3.54 11.36 -3.72
C ARG A 150 -3.22 9.89 -3.45
N GLU A 151 -3.24 9.06 -4.50
CA GLU A 151 -2.96 7.62 -4.45
C GLU A 151 -1.63 7.30 -3.74
N ASP A 152 -0.56 8.02 -4.04
CA ASP A 152 0.75 7.75 -3.44
C ASP A 152 0.79 8.05 -1.93
N GLU A 153 0.06 9.07 -1.49
CA GLU A 153 -0.09 9.38 -0.07
C GLU A 153 -0.99 8.35 0.61
N ALA A 154 -2.08 7.94 -0.04
CA ALA A 154 -2.96 6.88 0.44
C ALA A 154 -2.22 5.53 0.56
N ASN A 155 -1.32 5.21 -0.38
CA ASN A 155 -0.42 4.05 -0.32
C ASN A 155 0.48 4.12 0.91
N TYR A 156 1.10 5.27 1.16
CA TYR A 156 2.00 5.45 2.30
C TYR A 156 1.24 5.39 3.64
N ILE A 157 0.08 6.02 3.73
CA ILE A 157 -0.78 5.97 4.92
C ILE A 157 -1.30 4.55 5.15
N GLY A 158 -1.68 3.83 4.10
CA GLY A 158 -2.08 2.43 4.16
C GLY A 158 -0.95 1.55 4.72
N TYR A 159 0.27 1.74 4.24
CA TYR A 159 1.46 1.11 4.82
C TYR A 159 1.64 1.47 6.29
N LEU A 160 1.57 2.75 6.65
CA LEU A 160 1.77 3.25 8.00
C LEU A 160 0.73 2.66 8.98
N ALA A 161 -0.55 2.67 8.61
CA ALA A 161 -1.62 2.06 9.38
C ALA A 161 -1.42 0.55 9.55
N CYS A 162 -0.94 -0.14 8.51
CA CYS A 162 -0.61 -1.56 8.56
C CYS A 162 0.56 -1.87 9.51
N ILE A 163 1.68 -1.16 9.43
CA ILE A 163 2.85 -1.46 10.28
C ILE A 163 2.64 -1.11 11.75
N MET A 164 1.73 -0.17 12.03
CA MET A 164 1.30 0.20 13.39
C MET A 164 0.19 -0.70 13.94
N HIS A 165 -0.39 -1.57 13.10
CA HIS A 165 -1.48 -2.45 13.50
C HIS A 165 -1.02 -3.48 14.55
N PRO A 166 -1.83 -3.80 15.59
CA PRO A 166 -1.45 -4.77 16.62
C PRO A 166 -1.25 -6.19 16.05
N ASP A 167 -2.09 -6.59 15.10
CA ASP A 167 -2.10 -7.95 14.55
C ASP A 167 -1.02 -8.12 13.45
N PRO A 168 -0.25 -9.23 13.46
CA PRO A 168 0.94 -9.41 12.61
C PRO A 168 0.62 -9.57 11.12
N ASP A 169 -0.56 -10.06 10.76
CA ASP A 169 -1.02 -10.20 9.38
C ASP A 169 -1.15 -8.85 8.66
N PHE A 170 -1.61 -7.80 9.36
CA PHE A 170 -1.64 -6.44 8.83
C PHE A 170 -0.25 -5.87 8.64
N ARG A 171 0.63 -6.05 9.64
CA ARG A 171 2.03 -5.61 9.57
C ARG A 171 2.76 -6.29 8.41
N TYR A 172 2.51 -7.59 8.22
CA TYR A 172 3.05 -8.33 7.09
C TYR A 172 2.53 -7.79 5.76
N SER A 173 1.22 -7.61 5.64
CA SER A 173 0.58 -7.08 4.44
C SER A 173 1.14 -5.73 3.99
N GLY A 174 1.20 -4.75 4.91
CA GLY A 174 1.78 -3.44 4.61
C GLY A 174 3.25 -3.54 4.24
N THR A 175 4.02 -4.38 4.94
CA THR A 175 5.44 -4.59 4.64
C THR A 175 5.65 -5.22 3.26
N MET A 176 4.81 -6.18 2.87
CA MET A 176 4.84 -6.82 1.54
C MET A 176 4.50 -5.84 0.42
N ALA A 177 3.51 -4.97 0.63
CA ALA A 177 3.18 -3.92 -0.33
C ALA A 177 4.35 -2.93 -0.47
N ALA A 178 4.89 -2.40 0.64
CA ALA A 178 6.05 -1.52 0.60
C ALA A 178 7.26 -2.19 -0.09
N LEU A 179 7.53 -3.46 0.23
CA LEU A 179 8.60 -4.24 -0.41
C LEU A 179 8.38 -4.34 -1.92
N GLN A 180 7.15 -4.59 -2.37
CA GLN A 180 6.82 -4.63 -3.79
C GLN A 180 7.09 -3.30 -4.49
N TYR A 181 6.65 -2.17 -3.91
CA TYR A 181 6.92 -0.84 -4.46
C TYR A 181 8.42 -0.55 -4.55
N SER A 182 9.17 -0.75 -3.46
CA SER A 182 10.61 -0.47 -3.38
C SER A 182 11.44 -1.40 -4.29
N MET A 183 11.13 -2.69 -4.33
CA MET A 183 11.85 -3.64 -5.19
C MET A 183 11.53 -3.41 -6.67
N ASN A 184 10.31 -3.01 -7.03
CA ASN A 184 9.99 -2.61 -8.40
C ASN A 184 10.74 -1.33 -8.80
N ALA A 185 10.87 -0.36 -7.90
CA ALA A 185 11.71 0.82 -8.13
C ALA A 185 13.18 0.42 -8.34
N LEU A 186 13.73 -0.45 -7.48
CA LEU A 186 15.10 -0.92 -7.61
C LEU A 186 15.32 -1.68 -8.93
N ALA A 187 14.39 -2.55 -9.33
CA ALA A 187 14.48 -3.31 -10.59
C ALA A 187 14.55 -2.44 -11.86
N ARG A 188 14.02 -1.20 -11.80
CA ARG A 188 14.12 -0.21 -12.88
C ARG A 188 15.47 0.51 -12.92
N GLN A 189 16.11 0.66 -11.77
CA GLN A 189 17.37 1.39 -11.63
C GLN A 189 18.59 0.47 -11.74
N ASP A 190 18.55 -0.66 -11.05
CA ASP A 190 19.64 -1.62 -10.96
C ASP A 190 19.07 -3.05 -10.83
N ARG A 191 19.09 -3.77 -11.95
CA ARG A 191 18.55 -5.12 -12.02
C ARG A 191 19.43 -6.14 -11.29
N GLU A 192 20.74 -5.91 -11.20
CA GLU A 192 21.66 -6.82 -10.52
C GLU A 192 21.43 -6.78 -9.02
N ARG A 193 21.34 -5.58 -8.43
CA ARG A 193 21.00 -5.41 -7.01
C ARG A 193 19.62 -5.98 -6.68
N TYR A 194 18.63 -5.76 -7.54
CA TYR A 194 17.31 -6.37 -7.39
C TYR A 194 17.39 -7.90 -7.33
N ASN A 195 18.11 -8.54 -8.26
CA ASN A 195 18.24 -9.99 -8.29
C ASN A 195 18.95 -10.51 -7.03
N SER A 196 20.04 -9.86 -6.61
CA SER A 196 20.78 -10.18 -5.39
C SER A 196 19.90 -10.10 -4.13
N LEU A 197 19.10 -9.04 -3.98
CA LEU A 197 18.18 -8.92 -2.84
C LEU A 197 17.05 -9.95 -2.89
N ARG A 198 16.52 -10.26 -4.08
CA ARG A 198 15.44 -11.25 -4.23
C ARG A 198 15.84 -12.64 -3.75
N GLU A 199 17.12 -13.01 -3.84
CA GLU A 199 17.64 -14.27 -3.28
C GLU A 199 17.51 -14.36 -1.76
N GLN A 200 17.32 -13.23 -1.06
CA GLN A 200 17.15 -13.17 0.39
C GLN A 200 15.69 -13.36 0.83
N TYR A 201 14.74 -13.52 -0.11
CA TYR A 201 13.35 -13.80 0.25
C TYR A 201 13.25 -15.16 0.91
N SER A 202 12.53 -15.22 2.03
CA SER A 202 12.15 -16.51 2.62
C SER A 202 11.22 -17.28 1.68
N GLY A 203 11.19 -18.60 1.81
CA GLY A 203 10.29 -19.44 1.01
C GLY A 203 8.81 -19.05 1.13
N GLY A 204 8.38 -18.56 2.30
CA GLY A 204 7.02 -18.05 2.50
C GLY A 204 6.74 -16.76 1.72
N VAL A 205 7.64 -15.78 1.80
CA VAL A 205 7.54 -14.52 1.03
C VAL A 205 7.53 -14.79 -0.48
N GLU A 206 8.37 -15.70 -0.96
CA GLU A 206 8.42 -16.08 -2.38
C GLU A 206 7.13 -16.77 -2.84
N ARG A 207 6.50 -17.62 -2.00
CA ARG A 207 5.19 -18.23 -2.30
C ARG A 207 4.08 -17.17 -2.35
N ASP A 208 4.09 -16.22 -1.43
CA ASP A 208 3.09 -15.14 -1.39
C ASP A 208 3.18 -14.24 -2.63
N PHE A 209 4.40 -13.81 -3.01
CA PHE A 209 4.58 -13.04 -4.25
C PHE A 209 4.20 -13.83 -5.50
N ARG A 210 4.51 -15.13 -5.56
CA ARG A 210 4.07 -16.00 -6.66
C ARG A 210 2.54 -16.09 -6.72
N ALA A 211 1.86 -16.28 -5.59
CA ALA A 211 0.40 -16.29 -5.54
C ALA A 211 -0.22 -14.96 -6.01
N TRP A 212 0.41 -13.84 -5.67
CA TRP A 212 0.02 -12.52 -6.18
C TRP A 212 0.24 -12.40 -7.70
N SER A 213 1.40 -12.81 -8.22
CA SER A 213 1.67 -12.78 -9.66
C SER A 213 0.74 -13.71 -10.45
N GLU A 214 0.38 -14.88 -9.90
CA GLU A 214 -0.61 -15.78 -10.50
C GLU A 214 -2.02 -15.18 -10.49
N HIS A 215 -2.41 -14.52 -9.40
CA HIS A 215 -3.66 -13.78 -9.34
C HIS A 215 -3.70 -12.71 -10.44
N ILE A 216 -2.70 -11.83 -10.52
CA ILE A 216 -2.65 -10.76 -11.54
C ILE A 216 -2.71 -11.33 -12.96
N ARG A 217 -1.87 -12.32 -13.30
CA ARG A 217 -1.85 -12.95 -14.64
C ARG A 217 -3.20 -13.53 -15.05
N LYS A 218 -3.98 -14.06 -14.10
CA LYS A 218 -5.31 -14.60 -14.36
C LYS A 218 -6.30 -13.53 -14.87
N TYR A 219 -6.14 -12.28 -14.44
CA TYR A 219 -7.04 -11.18 -14.80
C TYR A 219 -6.49 -10.26 -15.89
N GLU A 220 -5.17 -10.24 -16.14
CA GLU A 220 -4.55 -9.49 -17.25
C GLU A 220 -4.97 -10.01 -18.63
N GLY A 221 -5.27 -11.31 -18.77
CA GLY A 221 -5.49 -11.96 -20.06
C GLY A 221 -6.77 -11.59 -20.82
N ILE A 222 -7.71 -10.83 -20.23
CA ILE A 222 -9.03 -10.58 -20.84
C ILE A 222 -9.15 -9.21 -21.53
N VAL A 223 -8.25 -8.26 -21.28
CA VAL A 223 -8.32 -6.93 -21.93
C VAL A 223 -6.94 -6.44 -22.38
N LYS A 224 -6.43 -7.05 -23.45
CA LYS A 224 -5.11 -6.75 -24.05
C LYS A 224 -4.94 -5.30 -24.54
N GLU A 225 -5.99 -4.47 -24.57
CA GLU A 225 -5.93 -3.04 -24.92
C GLU A 225 -6.02 -2.10 -23.70
N THR A 226 -6.31 -2.59 -22.49
CA THR A 226 -6.39 -1.75 -21.28
C THR A 226 -5.23 -1.99 -20.31
N THR A 227 -4.44 -3.06 -20.51
CA THR A 227 -3.25 -3.35 -19.70
C THR A 227 -2.18 -2.26 -19.81
N ASP A 228 -2.03 -1.63 -20.97
CA ASP A 228 -1.13 -0.48 -21.14
C ASP A 228 -1.57 0.71 -20.26
N ARG A 229 -2.90 0.93 -20.08
CA ARG A 229 -3.44 2.02 -19.24
C ARG A 229 -3.35 1.77 -17.73
N ILE A 230 -3.29 0.53 -17.27
CA ILE A 230 -3.30 0.20 -15.84
C ILE A 230 -1.88 -0.01 -15.31
N ASN A 231 -1.00 -0.62 -16.11
CA ASN A 231 0.43 -0.43 -15.90
C ASN A 231 0.71 1.06 -15.93
N ASP A 232 0.18 1.83 -16.89
CA ASP A 232 0.29 3.29 -16.83
C ASP A 232 -0.41 3.92 -15.63
N ALA A 233 -1.47 3.44 -14.99
CA ALA A 233 -2.02 4.09 -13.79
C ALA A 233 -1.12 3.83 -12.56
N TYR A 234 -0.65 2.59 -12.39
CA TYR A 234 0.32 2.24 -11.36
C TYR A 234 1.69 2.88 -11.63
N LEU A 235 2.10 3.05 -12.89
CA LEU A 235 3.36 3.66 -13.33
C LEU A 235 3.28 5.19 -13.49
N GLN A 236 2.11 5.78 -13.79
CA GLN A 236 1.87 7.23 -13.89
C GLN A 236 1.71 7.86 -12.51
N ALA A 237 1.14 7.13 -11.54
CA ALA A 237 1.28 7.51 -10.12
C ALA A 237 2.77 7.60 -9.73
N ASN A 238 3.61 6.71 -10.28
CA ASN A 238 5.07 6.75 -10.12
C ASN A 238 5.80 7.77 -11.04
N ALA A 239 5.11 8.48 -11.95
CA ALA A 239 5.72 9.37 -12.94
C ALA A 239 5.38 10.85 -12.74
N GLN A 240 5.00 11.28 -11.53
CA GLN A 240 5.04 12.71 -11.20
C GLN A 240 6.50 13.15 -11.05
N SER A 241 7.02 13.78 -12.10
CA SER A 241 8.35 14.39 -12.13
C SER A 241 8.39 15.63 -11.25
N ASP A 242 8.64 15.46 -9.95
CA ASP A 242 9.31 16.48 -9.16
C ASP A 242 10.80 16.37 -9.55
N GLY A 243 11.36 17.40 -10.20
CA GLY A 243 12.62 17.39 -11.02
C GLY A 243 13.94 17.06 -10.29
N VAL A 244 13.95 15.95 -9.58
CA VAL A 244 14.86 15.45 -8.56
C VAL A 244 14.79 13.91 -8.68
N GLN A 245 15.84 13.12 -8.38
CA GLN A 245 15.76 11.65 -8.52
C GLN A 245 14.69 11.05 -7.58
N SER A 246 13.48 10.86 -8.11
CA SER A 246 12.28 10.32 -7.44
C SER A 246 11.96 8.92 -7.97
N TYR A 247 11.52 8.04 -7.07
CA TYR A 247 11.10 6.68 -7.41
C TYR A 247 9.58 6.49 -7.37
N GLY A 248 8.85 7.60 -7.32
CA GLY A 248 7.43 7.67 -7.01
C GLY A 248 7.21 8.08 -5.56
N ARG A 249 6.24 8.96 -5.32
CA ARG A 249 6.03 9.61 -4.01
C ARG A 249 5.85 8.62 -2.86
N MET A 250 5.23 7.46 -3.11
CA MET A 250 5.13 6.37 -2.12
C MET A 250 6.51 5.90 -1.65
N VAL A 251 7.42 5.59 -2.60
CA VAL A 251 8.78 5.13 -2.28
C VAL A 251 9.58 6.23 -1.61
N ASP A 252 9.42 7.48 -2.06
CA ASP A 252 10.12 8.63 -1.46
C ASP A 252 9.69 8.86 0.00
N LEU A 253 8.40 8.68 0.32
CA LEU A 253 7.87 8.72 1.70
C LEU A 253 8.37 7.53 2.54
N LEU A 254 8.43 6.32 1.97
CA LEU A 254 9.04 5.16 2.64
C LEU A 254 10.51 5.41 2.98
N MET A 255 11.26 6.01 2.05
CA MET A 255 12.67 6.37 2.24
C MET A 255 12.84 7.40 3.35
N ALA A 256 12.01 8.45 3.37
CA ALA A 256 12.04 9.45 4.43
C ALA A 256 11.75 8.83 5.81
N HIS A 257 10.72 7.97 5.89
CA HIS A 257 10.38 7.23 7.11
C HIS A 257 11.53 6.33 7.56
N TYR A 258 12.13 5.56 6.65
CA TYR A 258 13.23 4.66 6.96
C TYR A 258 14.46 5.41 7.52
N ARG A 259 14.79 6.56 6.95
CA ARG A 259 15.85 7.44 7.47
C ARG A 259 15.54 7.92 8.88
N ASP A 260 14.30 8.30 9.17
CA ASP A 260 13.89 8.76 10.49
C ASP A 260 14.02 7.65 11.55
N VAL A 261 13.48 6.46 11.27
CA VAL A 261 13.55 5.30 12.17
C VAL A 261 15.01 4.86 12.42
N THR A 262 15.86 4.88 11.38
CA THR A 262 17.27 4.51 11.51
C THR A 262 18.11 5.56 12.22
N LYS A 263 17.81 6.86 12.08
CA LYS A 263 18.44 7.93 12.87
C LYS A 263 18.16 7.75 14.36
N VAL A 264 16.89 7.53 14.73
CA VAL A 264 16.50 7.29 16.13
C VAL A 264 17.20 6.07 16.71
N SER A 265 17.30 4.99 15.94
CA SER A 265 17.96 3.75 16.38
C SER A 265 19.46 3.95 16.68
N LYS A 266 20.12 4.84 15.93
CA LYS A 266 21.54 5.19 16.12
C LYS A 266 21.79 6.18 17.25
N SER A 267 20.80 6.99 17.65
CA SER A 267 20.94 7.96 18.75
C SER A 267 20.71 7.35 20.14
N VAL A 268 20.23 6.12 20.21
CA VAL A 268 19.93 5.39 21.46
C VAL A 268 21.03 4.36 21.79
N GLN A 269 22.01 4.17 20.90
CA GLN A 269 23.24 3.38 21.13
C GLN A 269 24.41 4.29 21.52
#